data_AF-A0A5T8BIR5-F1
#
_entry.id   AF-A0A5T8BIR5-F1
#
_cell.length_a   1.000
_cell.length_b   1.000
_cell.length_c   1.000
_cell.angle_alpha   90.00
_cell.angle_beta   90.00
_cell.angle_gamma   90.00
#
_symmetry.space_group_name_H-M   'P 1'
#
loop_
_entity.id
_entity.type
_entity.pdbx_description
1 polymer ?
#
loop_
_entity_poly.entity_id
_entity_poly.type
_entity_poly.pdbx_seq_one_letter_code
_entity_poly.pdbx_strand_id
1 'polypeptide(L)'
;HLFLFYALKQALLNHPALVISDELFFSDRLVLKVYGDIPVLQQQELTALLTRVQQVELWPDGVRPRVTGRLADFLSSAAPATGFPEVPQIFTSPRRLMNYMALLMHREMLACGVSPAQQRLLEEVYRGRERLSGLSGRLNVGERQIWQDKYRLLVKMGMNNRLRELLYGTRFCQDIQRTPFMPPEDVEQFR
;
A
#
# COMPACT_ATOMS: atom_id res chain seq x y z
N HIS A 1 4.61 -2.74 -5.25
CA HIS A 1 5.15 -3.84 -4.45
C HIS A 1 4.37 -5.15 -4.57
N LEU A 2 3.29 -5.22 -5.34
CA LEU A 2 2.42 -6.41 -5.41
C LEU A 2 3.18 -7.69 -5.79
N PHE A 3 4.04 -7.63 -6.81
CA PHE A 3 4.78 -8.83 -7.26
C PHE A 3 5.82 -9.30 -6.24
N LEU A 4 6.42 -8.38 -5.49
CA LEU A 4 7.33 -8.72 -4.38
C LEU A 4 6.60 -9.54 -3.31
N PHE A 5 5.47 -9.03 -2.81
CA PHE A 5 4.70 -9.74 -1.78
C PHE A 5 4.13 -11.06 -2.28
N TYR A 6 3.76 -11.14 -3.56
CA TYR A 6 3.36 -12.39 -4.18
C TYR A 6 4.50 -13.42 -4.20
N ALA A 7 5.72 -13.03 -4.61
CA ALA A 7 6.88 -13.92 -4.59
C ALA A 7 7.26 -14.35 -3.17
N LEU A 8 7.14 -13.46 -2.19
CA LEU A 8 7.44 -13.73 -0.78
C LEU A 8 6.34 -14.48 -0.03
N LYS A 9 5.19 -14.75 -0.67
CA LYS A 9 3.99 -15.33 -0.01
C LYS A 9 4.30 -16.54 0.87
N GLN A 10 5.11 -17.46 0.36
CA GLN A 10 5.49 -18.66 1.10
C GLN A 10 6.43 -18.39 2.27
N ALA A 11 7.36 -17.45 2.12
CA ALA A 11 8.22 -17.04 3.21
C ALA A 11 7.41 -16.36 4.32
N LEU A 12 6.43 -15.53 3.96
CA LEU A 12 5.56 -14.81 4.89
C LEU A 12 4.67 -15.73 5.75
N LEU A 13 4.35 -16.93 5.25
CA LEU A 13 3.64 -17.97 6.03
C LEU A 13 4.49 -18.53 7.17
N ASN A 14 5.81 -18.59 6.99
CA ASN A 14 6.72 -19.26 7.92
C ASN A 14 7.53 -18.27 8.76
N HIS A 15 7.62 -17.01 8.34
CA HIS A 15 8.46 -16.00 8.95
C HIS A 15 7.69 -14.72 9.24
N PRO A 16 7.82 -14.15 10.45
CA PRO A 16 7.29 -12.82 10.73
C PRO A 16 7.98 -11.77 9.87
N ALA A 17 7.23 -10.79 9.40
CA ALA A 17 7.75 -9.71 8.58
C ALA A 17 7.29 -8.35 9.10
N LEU A 18 8.21 -7.38 9.07
CA LEU A 18 7.95 -5.97 9.29
C LEU A 18 8.37 -5.21 8.04
N VAL A 19 7.47 -4.40 7.50
CA VAL A 19 7.78 -3.55 6.34
C VAL A 19 8.19 -2.18 6.83
N ILE A 20 9.34 -1.70 6.37
CA ILE A 20 9.80 -0.34 6.61
C ILE A 20 9.76 0.41 5.29
N SER A 21 9.04 1.52 5.24
CA SER A 21 8.89 2.31 4.01
C SER A 21 8.90 3.79 4.30
N ASP A 22 9.40 4.58 3.35
CA ASP A 22 9.29 6.04 3.33
C ASP A 22 7.94 6.52 2.78
N GLU A 23 7.37 5.75 1.86
CA GLU A 23 6.09 6.02 1.24
C GLU A 23 5.21 4.77 1.20
N LEU A 24 3.92 4.95 1.49
CA LEU A 24 2.92 3.88 1.42
C LEU A 24 1.67 4.40 0.74
N PHE A 25 1.41 3.88 -0.45
CA PHE A 25 0.16 4.15 -1.11
C PHE A 25 -1.00 3.35 -0.51
N PHE A 26 -2.22 3.76 -0.84
CA PHE A 26 -3.42 3.00 -0.53
C PHE A 26 -3.34 1.56 -1.09
N SER A 27 -2.87 1.39 -2.33
CA SER A 27 -2.63 0.07 -2.91
C SER A 27 -1.62 -0.78 -2.13
N ASP A 28 -0.57 -0.17 -1.57
CA ASP A 28 0.42 -0.90 -0.78
C ASP A 28 -0.18 -1.33 0.56
N ARG A 29 -0.91 -0.44 1.24
CA ARG A 29 -1.62 -0.79 2.49
C ARG A 29 -2.59 -1.94 2.30
N LEU A 30 -3.32 -1.94 1.17
CA LEU A 30 -4.19 -3.04 0.82
C LEU A 30 -3.40 -4.35 0.66
N VAL A 31 -2.27 -4.33 -0.04
CA VAL A 31 -1.40 -5.52 -0.17
C VAL A 31 -0.99 -6.04 1.20
N LEU A 32 -0.49 -5.17 2.08
CA LEU A 32 -0.06 -5.58 3.42
C LEU A 32 -1.21 -6.18 4.24
N LYS A 33 -2.40 -5.57 4.17
CA LYS A 33 -3.63 -6.05 4.81
C LYS A 33 -4.01 -7.44 4.34
N VAL A 34 -4.11 -7.66 3.02
CA VAL A 34 -4.59 -8.93 2.42
C VAL A 34 -3.53 -10.04 2.38
N TYR A 35 -2.29 -9.73 2.73
CA TYR A 35 -1.19 -10.68 2.91
C TYR A 35 -0.94 -10.97 4.40
N GLY A 36 -1.96 -10.84 5.25
CA GLY A 36 -1.89 -11.19 6.66
C GLY A 36 -1.61 -10.05 7.61
N ASP A 37 -2.18 -8.88 7.32
CA ASP A 37 -2.08 -7.68 8.16
C ASP A 37 -0.63 -7.36 8.55
N ILE A 38 0.26 -7.41 7.56
CA ILE A 38 1.70 -7.25 7.77
C ILE A 38 1.95 -5.87 8.36
N PRO A 39 2.60 -5.77 9.55
CA PRO A 39 2.85 -4.51 10.19
C PRO A 39 3.80 -3.66 9.34
N VAL A 40 3.58 -2.35 9.40
CA VAL A 40 4.37 -1.37 8.67
C VAL A 40 4.88 -0.27 9.58
N LEU A 41 6.14 0.11 9.41
CA LEU A 41 6.80 1.19 10.13
C LEU A 41 7.26 2.24 9.12
N GLN A 42 6.95 3.52 9.38
CA GLN A 42 7.47 4.59 8.55
C GLN A 42 8.97 4.77 8.81
N GLN A 43 9.76 4.99 7.75
CA GLN A 43 11.20 5.19 7.87
C GLN A 43 11.54 6.34 8.83
N GLN A 44 10.73 7.42 8.82
CA GLN A 44 10.91 8.56 9.71
C GLN A 44 10.71 8.19 11.20
N GLU A 45 9.76 7.30 11.49
CA GLU A 45 9.53 6.79 12.85
C GLU A 45 10.74 5.96 13.32
N LEU A 46 11.28 5.12 12.44
CA LEU A 46 12.49 4.35 12.73
C LEU A 46 13.70 5.26 12.98
N THR A 47 13.93 6.26 12.11
CA THR A 47 15.03 7.21 12.27
C THR A 47 14.93 7.99 13.58
N ALA A 48 13.72 8.46 13.94
CA ALA A 48 13.50 9.17 15.19
C ALA A 48 13.78 8.28 16.41
N LEU A 49 13.38 7.01 16.36
CA LEU A 49 13.64 6.02 17.42
C LEU A 49 15.15 5.76 17.57
N LEU A 50 15.86 5.50 16.47
CA LEU A 50 17.31 5.26 16.48
C LEU A 50 18.08 6.46 16.99
N THR A 51 17.68 7.68 16.60
CA THR A 51 18.31 8.92 17.09
C THR A 51 18.17 9.07 18.60
N ARG A 52 17.00 8.73 19.16
CA ARG A 52 16.78 8.74 20.62
C ARG A 52 17.64 7.72 21.35
N VAL A 53 17.77 6.51 20.79
CA VAL A 53 18.60 5.45 21.38
C VAL A 53 20.08 5.87 21.40
N GLN A 54 20.60 6.37 20.28
CA GLN A 54 21.97 6.88 20.17
C GLN A 54 22.23 8.04 21.13
N GLN A 55 21.26 8.94 21.30
CA GLN A 55 21.40 10.04 22.24
C GLN A 55 21.48 9.56 23.68
N VAL A 56 20.82 8.47 24.09
CA VAL A 56 20.91 7.97 25.47
C VAL A 56 22.23 7.24 25.76
N GLU A 57 22.88 6.61 24.77
CA GLU A 57 24.23 6.07 24.95
C GLU A 57 25.26 7.14 25.34
N LEU A 58 24.93 8.43 25.15
CA LEU A 58 25.75 9.59 25.54
C LEU A 58 25.42 10.15 26.95
N TRP A 59 24.34 9.70 27.62
CA TRP A 59 23.92 10.24 28.92
C TRP A 59 24.36 9.35 30.10
N PRO A 60 24.93 9.91 31.19
CA PRO A 60 25.54 9.12 32.27
C PRO A 60 24.55 8.32 33.14
N ASP A 61 23.27 8.68 33.14
CA ASP A 61 22.28 8.16 34.10
C ASP A 61 21.66 6.79 33.71
N GLY A 62 22.09 6.17 32.61
CA GLY A 62 21.85 4.75 32.34
C GLY A 62 20.40 4.31 32.09
N VAL A 63 19.42 5.22 32.13
CA VAL A 63 18.01 4.88 31.87
C VAL A 63 17.81 4.71 30.35
N ARG A 64 17.90 3.46 29.89
CA ARG A 64 17.62 3.11 28.49
C ARG A 64 16.19 3.57 28.11
N PRO A 65 16.00 4.26 26.97
CA PRO A 65 14.68 4.69 26.56
C PRO A 65 13.86 3.44 26.25
N ARG A 66 12.65 3.37 26.81
CA ARG A 66 11.73 2.28 26.50
C ARG A 66 11.37 2.39 25.02
N VAL A 67 11.81 1.42 24.23
CA VAL A 67 11.40 1.30 22.84
C VAL A 67 9.90 0.97 22.88
N THR A 68 9.07 1.88 22.41
CA THR A 68 7.60 1.73 22.37
C THR A 68 7.11 1.89 20.92
N GLY A 69 5.94 1.32 20.62
CA GLY A 69 5.32 1.37 19.30
C GLY A 69 5.61 0.14 18.44
N ARG A 70 5.24 0.22 17.15
CA ARG A 70 5.15 -0.94 16.25
C ARG A 70 6.40 -1.81 16.19
N LEU A 71 7.59 -1.20 16.22
CA LEU A 71 8.85 -1.96 16.22
C LEU A 71 9.01 -2.77 17.51
N ALA A 72 8.70 -2.18 18.67
CA ALA A 72 8.77 -2.88 19.96
C ALA A 72 7.73 -4.00 20.04
N ASP A 73 6.52 -3.74 19.56
CA ASP A 73 5.43 -4.74 19.52
C ASP A 73 5.84 -5.92 18.63
N PHE A 74 6.39 -5.64 17.44
CA PHE A 74 6.90 -6.65 16.53
C PHE A 74 8.05 -7.46 17.15
N LEU A 75 9.05 -6.80 17.74
CA LEU A 75 10.19 -7.49 18.36
C LEU A 75 9.77 -8.34 19.58
N SER A 76 8.70 -7.95 20.28
CA SER A 76 8.21 -8.66 21.47
C SER A 76 7.32 -9.85 21.12
N SER A 77 6.53 -9.76 20.04
CA SER A 77 5.54 -10.78 19.67
C SER A 77 5.45 -10.93 18.15
N ALA A 78 6.58 -11.23 17.52
CA ALA A 78 6.67 -11.44 16.08
C ALA A 78 5.83 -12.65 15.65
N ALA A 79 4.80 -12.43 14.82
CA ALA A 79 3.94 -13.47 14.30
C ALA A 79 4.04 -13.55 12.77
N PRO A 80 4.07 -14.76 12.17
CA PRO A 80 3.92 -14.92 10.73
C PRO A 80 2.58 -14.39 10.22
N ALA A 81 2.51 -14.13 8.91
CA ALA A 81 1.29 -13.68 8.26
C ALA A 81 0.23 -14.80 8.26
N THR A 82 -0.93 -14.55 8.88
CA THR A 82 -2.03 -15.53 8.99
C THR A 82 -3.15 -15.29 7.98
N GLY A 83 -3.22 -14.11 7.37
CA GLY A 83 -4.37 -13.65 6.60
C GLY A 83 -4.21 -13.74 5.08
N PHE A 84 -4.14 -14.96 4.54
CA PHE A 84 -4.32 -15.23 3.11
C PHE A 84 -5.74 -15.66 2.64
N PRO A 85 -6.81 -15.72 3.47
CA PRO A 85 -8.03 -16.41 3.08
C PRO A 85 -8.70 -15.77 1.86
N GLU A 86 -8.50 -14.46 1.68
CA GLU A 86 -9.06 -13.71 0.56
C GLU A 86 -8.15 -13.70 -0.67
N VAL A 87 -6.93 -14.21 -0.68
CA VAL A 87 -6.05 -14.16 -1.86
C VAL A 87 -5.74 -15.58 -2.35
N PRO A 88 -6.20 -15.97 -3.56
CA PRO A 88 -5.87 -17.26 -4.15
C PRO A 88 -4.40 -17.61 -3.97
N GLN A 89 -4.14 -18.86 -3.60
CA GLN A 89 -2.80 -19.29 -3.21
C GLN A 89 -1.81 -19.15 -4.37
N ILE A 90 -2.29 -19.36 -5.59
CA ILE A 90 -1.47 -19.43 -6.79
C ILE A 90 -2.14 -18.65 -7.93
N PHE A 91 -1.36 -17.77 -8.55
CA PHE A 91 -1.66 -17.11 -9.81
C PHE A 91 -0.67 -17.55 -10.88
N THR A 92 -1.17 -17.83 -12.08
CA THR A 92 -0.36 -18.27 -13.23
C THR A 92 0.07 -17.13 -14.16
N SER A 93 -0.44 -15.92 -13.95
CA SER A 93 -0.07 -14.76 -14.76
C SER A 93 -0.21 -13.45 -13.97
N PRO A 94 0.59 -12.42 -14.32
CA PRO A 94 0.50 -11.10 -13.67
C PRO A 94 -0.89 -10.48 -13.84
N ARG A 95 -1.51 -10.66 -15.02
CA ARG A 95 -2.85 -10.13 -15.32
C ARG A 95 -3.92 -10.67 -14.37
N ARG A 96 -3.89 -11.96 -14.05
CA ARG A 96 -4.88 -12.56 -13.12
C ARG A 96 -4.71 -12.00 -11.70
N LEU A 97 -3.46 -11.91 -11.22
CA LEU A 97 -3.16 -11.32 -9.92
C LEU A 97 -3.63 -9.85 -9.85
N MET A 98 -3.28 -9.05 -10.86
CA MET A 98 -3.67 -7.63 -10.90
C MET A 98 -5.18 -7.43 -10.96
N ASN A 99 -5.90 -8.21 -11.78
CA ASN A 99 -7.36 -8.15 -11.85
C ASN A 99 -8.01 -8.48 -10.51
N TYR A 100 -7.49 -9.51 -9.83
CA TYR A 100 -7.97 -9.91 -8.52
C TYR A 100 -7.75 -8.80 -7.48
N MET A 101 -6.54 -8.25 -7.45
CA MET A 101 -6.19 -7.16 -6.55
C MET A 101 -6.97 -5.86 -6.85
N ALA A 102 -7.31 -5.61 -8.13
CA ALA A 102 -8.18 -4.49 -8.51
C ALA A 102 -9.60 -4.66 -7.95
N LEU A 103 -10.13 -5.89 -7.91
CA LEU A 103 -11.41 -6.17 -7.25
C LEU A 103 -11.35 -5.90 -5.75
N LEU A 104 -10.32 -6.37 -5.05
CA LEU A 104 -10.14 -6.08 -3.62
C LEU A 104 -10.00 -4.59 -3.36
N MET A 105 -9.28 -3.89 -4.23
CA MET A 105 -9.11 -2.45 -4.13
C MET A 105 -10.40 -1.67 -4.35
N HIS A 106 -11.24 -2.11 -5.29
CA HIS A 106 -12.58 -1.55 -5.46
C HIS A 106 -13.43 -1.71 -4.19
N ARG A 107 -13.40 -2.91 -3.56
CA ARG A 107 -14.11 -3.16 -2.30
C ARG A 107 -13.58 -2.28 -1.16
N GLU A 108 -12.27 -2.16 -1.02
CA GLU A 108 -11.65 -1.33 0.00
C GLU A 108 -11.99 0.16 -0.21
N MET A 109 -11.99 0.63 -1.46
CA MET A 109 -12.44 1.99 -1.79
C MET A 109 -13.88 2.24 -1.37
N LEU A 110 -14.79 1.29 -1.61
CA LEU A 110 -16.17 1.39 -1.14
C LEU A 110 -16.25 1.44 0.39
N ALA A 111 -15.45 0.63 1.09
CA ALA A 111 -15.37 0.63 2.54
C ALA A 111 -14.85 1.98 3.10
N CYS A 112 -13.93 2.65 2.38
CA CYS A 112 -13.49 4.01 2.68
C CYS A 112 -14.51 5.11 2.30
N GLY A 113 -15.70 4.72 1.81
CA GLY A 113 -16.78 5.64 1.44
C GLY A 113 -16.55 6.36 0.11
N VAL A 114 -15.73 5.81 -0.80
CA VAL A 114 -15.54 6.37 -2.15
C VAL A 114 -16.84 6.19 -2.95
N SER A 115 -17.42 7.29 -3.44
CA SER A 115 -18.69 7.25 -4.17
C SER A 115 -18.53 6.80 -5.63
N PRO A 116 -19.61 6.33 -6.29
CA PRO A 116 -19.56 6.00 -7.72
C PRO A 116 -19.10 7.16 -8.61
N ALA A 117 -19.46 8.40 -8.26
CA ALA A 117 -18.99 9.59 -8.97
C ALA A 117 -17.47 9.78 -8.83
N GLN A 118 -16.92 9.54 -7.64
CA GLN A 118 -15.48 9.59 -7.40
C GLN A 118 -14.72 8.45 -8.12
N GLN A 119 -15.34 7.28 -8.26
CA GLN A 119 -14.78 6.18 -9.07
C GLN A 119 -14.73 6.54 -10.56
N ARG A 120 -15.81 7.13 -11.10
CA ARG A 120 -15.82 7.63 -12.49
C ARG A 120 -14.74 8.69 -12.71
N LEU A 121 -14.53 9.58 -11.75
CA LEU A 121 -13.44 10.55 -11.80
C LEU A 121 -12.07 9.85 -11.91
N LEU A 122 -11.81 8.81 -11.11
CA LEU A 122 -10.56 8.04 -11.21
C LEU A 122 -10.38 7.38 -12.59
N GLU A 123 -11.43 6.76 -13.12
CA GLU A 123 -11.40 6.14 -14.45
C GLU A 123 -11.02 7.14 -15.54
N GLU A 124 -11.57 8.35 -15.47
CA GLU A 124 -11.27 9.40 -16.44
C GLU A 124 -9.86 9.98 -16.28
N VAL A 125 -9.38 10.13 -15.04
CA VAL A 125 -7.98 10.49 -14.77
C VAL A 125 -7.03 9.45 -15.38
N TYR A 126 -7.33 8.16 -15.26
CA TYR A 126 -6.51 7.10 -15.84
C TYR A 126 -6.57 7.01 -17.34
N ARG A 127 -7.70 7.35 -17.95
CA ARG A 127 -7.82 7.41 -19.41
C ARG A 127 -6.91 8.50 -19.98
N GLY A 128 -6.53 9.51 -19.19
CA GLY A 128 -5.50 10.49 -19.53
C GLY A 128 -5.83 11.32 -20.79
N ARG A 129 -7.11 11.35 -21.19
CA ARG A 129 -7.51 11.82 -22.52
C ARG A 129 -7.88 13.30 -22.57
N GLU A 130 -8.15 13.96 -21.44
CA GLU A 130 -8.80 15.28 -21.48
C GLU A 130 -8.24 16.30 -20.48
N ARG A 131 -8.23 17.58 -20.90
CA ARG A 131 -8.05 18.73 -20.01
C ARG A 131 -9.21 18.81 -19.01
N LEU A 132 -9.03 19.55 -17.91
CA LEU A 132 -10.07 19.76 -16.88
C LEU A 132 -11.44 20.15 -17.46
N SER A 133 -11.46 20.96 -18.52
CA SER A 133 -12.68 21.36 -19.22
C SER A 133 -13.39 20.19 -19.92
N GLY A 134 -12.65 19.24 -20.47
CA GLY A 134 -13.21 18.00 -21.04
C GLY A 134 -13.75 17.07 -19.95
N LEU A 135 -13.00 16.92 -18.85
CA LEU A 135 -13.47 16.19 -17.67
C LEU A 135 -14.76 16.80 -17.10
N SER A 136 -14.88 18.13 -17.10
CA SER A 136 -16.08 18.84 -16.67
C SER A 136 -17.29 18.48 -17.52
N GLY A 137 -17.13 18.43 -18.85
CA GLY A 137 -18.20 18.03 -19.77
C GLY A 137 -18.64 16.59 -19.58
N ARG A 138 -17.70 15.65 -19.40
CA ARG A 138 -18.00 14.21 -19.30
C ARG A 138 -18.55 13.78 -17.95
N LEU A 139 -18.10 14.42 -16.88
CA LEU A 139 -18.59 14.18 -15.53
C LEU A 139 -19.84 15.03 -15.20
N ASN A 140 -20.18 16.00 -16.05
CA ASN A 140 -21.24 16.98 -15.83
C ASN A 140 -21.11 17.70 -14.47
N VAL A 141 -19.87 18.05 -14.11
CA VAL A 141 -19.53 18.80 -12.89
C VAL A 141 -18.50 19.87 -13.21
N GLY A 142 -18.58 21.02 -12.55
CA GLY A 142 -17.62 22.11 -12.78
C GLY A 142 -16.19 21.76 -12.33
N GLU A 143 -15.19 22.38 -12.95
CA GLU A 143 -13.76 22.12 -12.67
C GLU A 143 -13.39 22.29 -11.19
N ARG A 144 -13.96 23.29 -10.52
CA ARG A 144 -13.73 23.52 -9.08
C ARG A 144 -14.23 22.35 -8.23
N GLN A 145 -15.37 21.76 -8.60
CA GLN A 145 -15.92 20.57 -7.94
C GLN A 145 -15.02 19.36 -8.15
N ILE A 146 -14.51 19.17 -9.38
CA ILE A 146 -13.55 18.10 -9.71
C ILE A 146 -12.31 18.16 -8.81
N TRP A 147 -11.73 19.35 -8.63
CA TRP A 147 -10.56 19.51 -7.74
C TRP A 147 -10.87 19.17 -6.28
N GLN A 148 -12.03 19.61 -5.78
CA GLN A 148 -12.46 19.32 -4.41
C GLN A 148 -12.72 17.82 -4.22
N ASP A 149 -13.39 17.17 -5.18
CA ASP A 149 -13.70 15.74 -5.11
C ASP A 149 -12.45 14.89 -5.20
N LYS A 150 -11.45 15.29 -6.00
CA LYS A 150 -10.12 14.68 -6.07
C LYS A 150 -9.40 14.75 -4.72
N TYR A 151 -9.42 15.91 -4.07
CA TYR A 151 -8.82 16.08 -2.74
C TYR A 151 -9.51 15.19 -1.70
N ARG A 152 -10.85 15.28 -1.62
CA ARG A 152 -11.65 14.48 -0.68
C ARG A 152 -11.47 12.99 -0.89
N LEU A 153 -11.34 12.55 -2.14
CA LEU A 153 -11.06 11.17 -2.51
C LEU A 153 -9.73 10.69 -1.93
N LEU A 154 -8.64 11.43 -2.14
CA LEU A 154 -7.31 11.05 -1.62
C LEU A 154 -7.29 11.01 -0.09
N VAL A 155 -7.96 11.96 0.57
CA VAL A 155 -8.11 11.99 2.03
C VAL A 155 -8.85 10.76 2.55
N LYS A 156 -9.95 10.33 1.91
CA LYS A 156 -10.69 9.11 2.29
C LYS A 156 -9.81 7.85 2.25
N MET A 157 -8.86 7.80 1.33
CA MET A 157 -7.89 6.70 1.20
C MET A 157 -6.64 6.91 2.07
N GLY A 158 -6.62 7.95 2.92
CA GLY A 158 -5.50 8.27 3.80
C GLY A 158 -4.20 8.60 3.07
N MET A 159 -4.31 9.25 1.91
CA MET A 159 -3.19 9.66 1.06
C MET A 159 -3.03 11.17 1.01
N ASN A 160 -1.82 11.61 0.70
CA ASN A 160 -1.51 13.02 0.49
C ASN A 160 -2.13 13.52 -0.82
N ASN A 161 -2.47 14.81 -0.87
CA ASN A 161 -2.99 15.44 -2.07
C ASN A 161 -1.87 15.77 -3.07
N ARG A 162 -1.27 14.75 -3.69
CA ARG A 162 -0.37 14.95 -4.83
C ARG A 162 -0.79 14.07 -6.00
N LEU A 163 -0.36 14.49 -7.18
CA LEU A 163 -0.74 13.84 -8.45
C LEU A 163 -0.22 12.39 -8.50
N ARG A 164 0.93 12.14 -7.88
CA ARG A 164 1.56 10.81 -7.85
C ARG A 164 0.67 9.79 -7.14
N GLU A 165 0.10 10.13 -5.99
CA GLU A 165 -0.82 9.30 -5.20
C GLU A 165 -2.09 8.98 -5.99
N LEU A 166 -2.58 9.94 -6.77
CA LEU A 166 -3.74 9.74 -7.65
C LEU A 166 -3.43 8.85 -8.86
N LEU A 167 -2.23 8.91 -9.42
CA LEU A 167 -1.89 8.13 -10.62
C LEU A 167 -1.48 6.69 -10.28
N TYR A 168 -0.79 6.52 -9.15
CA TYR A 168 -0.13 5.26 -8.78
C TYR A 168 -0.65 4.65 -7.49
N GLY A 169 -1.23 5.44 -6.59
CA GLY A 169 -1.66 4.94 -5.28
C GLY A 169 -3.08 4.40 -5.24
N THR A 170 -3.90 4.79 -6.21
CA THR A 170 -5.30 4.37 -6.36
C THR A 170 -5.47 3.22 -7.36
N ARG A 171 -4.38 2.64 -7.86
CA ARG A 171 -4.40 1.44 -8.70
C ARG A 171 -3.10 0.65 -8.68
N PHE A 172 -3.20 -0.66 -8.93
CA PHE A 172 -2.01 -1.45 -9.24
C PHE A 172 -1.52 -1.14 -10.65
N CYS A 173 -0.37 -0.49 -10.74
CA CYS A 173 0.32 -0.26 -12.02
C CYS A 173 1.40 -1.33 -12.19
N GLN A 174 1.41 -2.01 -13.35
CA GLN A 174 2.44 -3.00 -13.65
C GLN A 174 3.79 -2.33 -13.91
N ASP A 175 3.78 -1.21 -14.63
CA ASP A 175 4.98 -0.50 -15.09
C ASP A 175 5.87 0.05 -13.97
N ILE A 176 5.32 0.17 -12.76
CA ILE A 176 6.07 0.65 -11.57
C ILE A 176 6.51 -0.50 -10.65
N GLN A 177 6.14 -1.76 -10.96
CA GLN A 177 6.62 -2.90 -10.18
C GLN A 177 8.11 -3.10 -10.46
N ARG A 178 8.94 -3.00 -9.41
CA ARG A 178 10.39 -3.26 -9.51
C ARG A 178 10.73 -4.74 -9.56
N THR A 179 9.91 -5.57 -8.93
CA THR A 179 10.07 -7.03 -8.93
C THR A 179 9.27 -7.60 -10.09
N PRO A 180 9.86 -8.46 -10.96
CA PRO A 180 9.10 -9.15 -12.00
C PRO A 180 8.09 -10.12 -11.38
N PHE A 181 7.06 -10.46 -12.14
CA PHE A 181 6.14 -11.52 -11.71
C PHE A 181 6.85 -12.88 -11.77
N MET A 182 6.83 -13.61 -10.66
CA MET A 182 7.38 -14.97 -10.57
C MET A 182 6.22 -15.98 -10.46
N PRO A 183 5.96 -16.81 -11.48
CA PRO A 183 5.04 -17.93 -11.36
C PRO A 183 5.56 -18.94 -10.33
N PRO A 184 4.69 -19.81 -9.78
CA PRO A 184 5.08 -20.80 -8.77
C PRO A 184 6.26 -21.69 -9.19
N GLU A 185 6.34 -22.03 -10.47
CA GLU A 185 7.39 -22.88 -11.06
C GLU A 185 8.78 -22.26 -10.95
N ASP A 186 8.87 -20.92 -11.01
CA ASP A 186 10.13 -20.19 -10.93
C ASP A 186 10.56 -19.95 -9.47
N VAL A 187 9.62 -20.03 -8.52
CA VAL A 187 9.90 -19.82 -7.08
C VAL A 187 10.59 -21.05 -6.46
N GLU A 188 10.31 -22.25 -6.97
CA GLU A 188 10.92 -23.50 -6.49
C GLU A 188 12.43 -23.58 -6.81
N GLN A 189 12.92 -22.86 -7.82
CA GLN A 189 14.35 -22.85 -8.18
C GLN A 189 15.23 -22.03 -7.23
N PHE A 190 14.63 -21.23 -6.34
CA PHE A 190 15.33 -20.38 -5.36
C PHE A 190 15.19 -20.89 -3.92
N ARG A 191 14.57 -22.04 -3.71
CA ARG A 191 14.48 -22.75 -2.42
C ARG A 191 15.59 -23.79 -2.29
#